data_AF-A0A7V3HD02-F1
#
_entry.id   AF-A0A7V3HD02-F1
#
_cell.length_a   1.000
_cell.length_b   1.000
_cell.length_c   1.000
_cell.angle_alpha   90.00
_cell.angle_beta   90.00
_cell.angle_gamma   90.00
#
_symmetry.space_group_name_H-M   'P 1'
#
loop_
_entity.id
_entity.type
_entity.pdbx_description
1 polymer ?
#
loop_
_entity_poly.entity_id
_entity_poly.type
_entity_poly.pdbx_seq_one_letter_code
_entity_poly.pdbx_strand_id
1 'polypeptide(L)'
;MKIALDAHGGDNGLAPNIAGAIEFIRKTDYDVILVGRENEIREELRKVKFQLPNPRLKIIDAPQIVAMDGEPVEECKNKPNSSLMISAQLVAQGNADAFVSAGNSGAIMVAALLKIKRIKGISRPAIAVPFPTEKGYSLLLDAGANMDSKPWHLLQFAIMGSVFMKNMANIENPKVGILSIGEEESKGNNLVLDTIPLLKNAKMNFYGPIEG
;
A
#
# COMPACT_ATOMS: atom_id res chain seq x y z
N MET A 1 3.02 16.83 6.89
CA MET A 1 2.46 15.47 6.74
C MET A 1 2.91 14.63 7.92
N LYS A 2 2.03 13.79 8.46
CA LYS A 2 2.30 12.81 9.52
C LYS A 2 2.10 11.39 8.99
N ILE A 3 3.09 10.53 9.15
CA ILE A 3 3.04 9.13 8.70
C ILE A 3 3.07 8.21 9.93
N ALA A 4 2.08 7.33 10.05
CA ALA A 4 2.10 6.26 11.03
C ALA A 4 2.95 5.09 10.51
N LEU A 5 3.92 4.64 11.28
CA LEU A 5 4.77 3.51 10.95
C LEU A 5 4.51 2.38 11.94
N ASP A 6 4.04 1.25 11.43
CA ASP A 6 4.02 -0.02 12.17
C ASP A 6 5.47 -0.45 12.43
N ALA A 7 5.95 -0.18 13.65
CA ALA A 7 7.36 -0.35 14.01
C ALA A 7 7.77 -1.83 14.08
N HIS A 8 6.80 -2.74 14.28
CA HIS A 8 7.03 -4.16 14.46
C HIS A 8 6.85 -4.98 13.18
N GLY A 9 6.26 -4.41 12.14
CA GLY A 9 5.99 -5.12 10.88
C GLY A 9 7.27 -5.55 10.16
N GLY A 10 7.27 -6.79 9.63
CA GLY A 10 8.33 -7.35 8.80
C GLY A 10 9.29 -8.27 9.54
N ASP A 11 10.02 -9.09 8.79
CA ASP A 11 10.86 -10.19 9.32
C ASP A 11 11.91 -9.70 10.33
N ASN A 12 12.47 -8.52 10.09
CA ASN A 12 13.49 -7.90 10.92
C ASN A 12 12.92 -6.85 11.90
N GLY A 13 11.62 -6.57 11.83
CA GLY A 13 10.86 -5.70 12.74
C GLY A 13 11.51 -4.36 13.09
N LEU A 14 11.70 -4.13 14.40
CA LEU A 14 12.03 -2.83 14.99
C LEU A 14 13.25 -2.13 14.40
N ALA A 15 14.39 -2.83 14.28
CA ALA A 15 15.66 -2.20 13.95
C ALA A 15 15.65 -1.47 12.58
N PRO A 16 15.30 -2.13 11.45
CA PRO A 16 15.24 -1.44 10.16
C PRO A 16 14.14 -0.38 10.09
N ASN A 17 12.98 -0.63 10.70
CA ASN A 17 11.87 0.32 10.70
C ASN A 17 12.24 1.61 11.44
N ILE A 18 12.89 1.50 12.61
CA ILE A 18 13.34 2.65 13.39
C ILE A 18 14.49 3.38 12.69
N ALA A 19 15.44 2.66 12.11
CA ALA A 19 16.51 3.27 11.32
C ALA A 19 15.94 4.09 10.14
N GLY A 20 14.99 3.50 9.39
CA GLY A 20 14.29 4.16 8.30
C GLY A 20 13.50 5.38 8.74
N ALA A 21 12.80 5.30 9.89
CA ALA A 21 12.09 6.45 10.46
C ALA A 21 13.04 7.61 10.81
N ILE A 22 14.18 7.32 11.43
CA ILE A 22 15.19 8.33 11.78
C ILE A 22 15.79 8.96 10.52
N GLU A 23 16.10 8.16 9.51
CA GLU A 23 16.61 8.65 8.24
C GLU A 23 15.58 9.55 7.53
N PHE A 24 14.32 9.12 7.50
CA PHE A 24 13.23 9.85 6.87
C PHE A 24 13.00 11.22 7.50
N ILE A 25 12.91 11.31 8.82
CA ILE A 25 12.73 12.61 9.51
C ILE A 25 13.98 13.50 9.38
N ARG A 26 15.17 12.96 9.06
CA ARG A 26 16.37 13.77 8.82
C ARG A 26 16.41 14.36 7.41
N LYS A 27 15.84 13.67 6.43
CA LYS A 27 15.85 14.06 5.02
C LYS A 27 14.62 14.85 4.58
N THR A 28 13.58 14.90 5.40
CA THR A 28 12.30 15.51 5.05
C THR A 28 11.79 16.43 6.18
N ASP A 29 10.77 17.22 5.86
CA ASP A 29 10.03 18.06 6.82
C ASP A 29 8.75 17.35 7.32
N TYR A 30 8.69 16.03 7.20
CA TYR A 30 7.56 15.22 7.59
C TYR A 30 7.78 14.54 8.94
N ASP A 31 6.67 14.30 9.63
CA ASP A 31 6.64 13.73 10.97
C ASP A 31 6.34 12.23 10.90
N VAL A 32 6.92 11.46 11.82
CA VAL A 32 6.67 10.02 11.97
C VAL A 32 6.06 9.71 13.33
N ILE A 33 5.06 8.84 13.33
CA ILE A 33 4.49 8.23 14.53
C ILE A 33 4.87 6.75 14.51
N LEU A 34 5.80 6.35 15.38
CA LEU A 34 6.14 4.96 15.62
C LEU A 34 5.03 4.31 16.43
N VAL A 35 4.40 3.27 15.89
CA VAL A 35 3.33 2.54 16.55
C VAL A 35 3.80 1.13 16.84
N GLY A 36 3.74 0.71 18.10
CA GLY A 36 4.22 -0.60 18.54
C GLY A 36 4.44 -0.63 20.04
N ARG A 37 5.00 -1.73 20.55
CA ARG A 37 5.33 -1.86 21.98
C ARG A 37 6.33 -0.79 22.40
N GLU A 38 5.89 0.15 23.22
CA GLU A 38 6.65 1.37 23.51
C GLU A 38 8.02 1.08 24.13
N ASN A 39 8.10 0.12 25.05
CA ASN A 39 9.36 -0.23 25.72
C ASN A 39 10.42 -0.74 24.73
N GLU A 40 10.03 -1.59 23.78
CA GLU A 40 10.93 -2.16 22.79
C GLU A 40 11.41 -1.07 21.80
N ILE A 41 10.50 -0.20 21.36
CA ILE A 41 10.84 0.96 20.51
C ILE A 41 11.85 1.87 21.22
N ARG A 42 11.61 2.20 22.49
CA ARG A 42 12.50 3.07 23.28
C ARG A 42 13.86 2.42 23.53
N GLU A 43 13.92 1.11 23.65
CA GLU A 43 15.19 0.39 23.76
C GLU A 43 15.98 0.48 22.46
N GLU A 44 15.34 0.25 21.32
CA GLU A 44 16.00 0.30 20.01
C GLU A 44 16.51 1.71 19.69
N LEU A 45 15.73 2.75 20.00
CA LEU A 45 16.16 4.15 19.88
C LEU A 45 17.40 4.46 20.74
N ARG A 46 17.49 3.87 21.94
CA ARG A 46 18.68 4.01 22.81
C ARG A 46 19.91 3.35 22.20
N LYS A 47 19.77 2.15 21.59
CA LYS A 47 20.89 1.45 20.92
C LYS A 47 21.51 2.28 19.80
N VAL A 48 20.68 2.97 19.01
CA VAL A 48 21.12 3.87 17.94
C VAL A 48 21.44 5.29 18.41
N LYS A 49 21.49 5.51 19.74
CA LYS A 49 21.81 6.80 20.38
C LYS A 49 20.90 7.96 19.93
N PHE A 50 19.65 7.65 19.56
CA PHE A 50 18.66 8.66 19.21
C PHE A 50 17.98 9.21 20.47
N GLN A 51 17.97 10.53 20.63
CA GLN A 51 17.43 11.19 21.82
C GLN A 51 15.95 11.52 21.67
N LEU A 52 15.20 11.32 22.77
CA LEU A 52 13.82 11.73 22.94
C LEU A 52 13.71 12.74 24.11
N PRO A 53 12.71 13.64 24.11
CA PRO A 53 11.67 13.79 23.09
C PRO A 53 12.21 14.40 21.79
N ASN A 54 11.58 14.07 20.66
CA ASN A 54 11.84 14.70 19.38
C ASN A 54 10.51 15.24 18.81
N PRO A 55 10.46 16.49 18.33
CA PRO A 55 9.21 17.09 17.86
C PRO A 55 8.60 16.37 16.64
N ARG A 56 9.43 15.70 15.82
CA ARG A 56 9.04 15.03 14.56
C ARG A 56 8.93 13.51 14.67
N LEU A 57 9.22 12.95 15.85
CA LEU A 57 9.12 11.51 16.10
C LEU A 57 8.33 11.25 17.38
N LYS A 58 7.11 10.74 17.23
CA LYS A 58 6.22 10.36 18.33
C LYS A 58 6.16 8.85 18.46
N ILE A 59 5.89 8.36 19.67
CA ILE A 59 5.63 6.95 19.94
C ILE A 59 4.19 6.81 20.40
N ILE A 60 3.46 5.84 19.85
CA ILE A 60 2.15 5.40 20.33
C ILE A 60 2.27 3.94 20.71
N ASP A 61 1.95 3.65 21.97
CA ASP A 61 1.97 2.28 22.47
C ASP A 61 0.88 1.43 21.80
N ALA A 62 1.31 0.25 21.35
CA ALA A 62 0.47 -0.79 20.78
C ALA A 62 0.99 -2.16 21.26
N PRO A 63 0.39 -2.77 22.29
CA PRO A 63 0.97 -3.94 22.93
C PRO A 63 0.88 -5.22 22.08
N GLN A 64 -0.05 -5.29 21.13
CA GLN A 64 -0.28 -6.46 20.29
C GLN A 64 0.48 -6.34 18.96
N ILE A 65 0.92 -7.47 18.40
CA ILE A 65 1.62 -7.51 17.11
C ILE A 65 0.94 -8.56 16.23
N VAL A 66 0.71 -8.21 14.97
CA VAL A 66 0.23 -9.16 13.96
C VAL A 66 1.41 -10.06 13.54
N ALA A 67 1.22 -11.36 13.61
CA ALA A 67 2.23 -12.34 13.23
C ALA A 67 2.41 -12.37 11.70
N MET A 68 3.65 -12.57 11.23
CA MET A 68 3.95 -12.59 9.79
C MET A 68 3.30 -13.77 9.08
N ASP A 69 3.20 -14.92 9.74
CA ASP A 69 2.61 -16.18 9.28
C ASP A 69 1.14 -16.37 9.70
N GLY A 70 0.57 -15.40 10.43
CA GLY A 70 -0.79 -15.47 10.91
C GLY A 70 -1.83 -15.28 9.80
N GLU A 71 -3.01 -15.89 9.98
CA GLU A 71 -4.12 -15.69 9.05
C GLU A 71 -4.60 -14.23 9.14
N PRO A 72 -4.60 -13.46 8.03
CA PRO A 72 -4.84 -12.02 8.04
C PRO A 72 -6.10 -11.55 8.76
N VAL A 73 -7.24 -12.20 8.52
CA VAL A 73 -8.54 -11.76 9.03
C VAL A 73 -8.63 -12.02 10.53
N GLU A 74 -8.21 -13.21 10.96
CA GLU A 74 -8.18 -13.63 12.35
C GLU A 74 -7.22 -12.78 13.17
N GLU A 75 -6.01 -12.55 12.66
CA GLU A 75 -5.00 -11.71 13.31
C GLU A 75 -5.53 -10.30 13.57
N CYS A 76 -6.07 -9.63 12.54
CA CYS A 76 -6.62 -8.29 12.69
C CYS A 76 -7.84 -8.23 13.61
N LYS A 77 -8.68 -9.27 13.62
CA LYS A 77 -9.88 -9.35 14.47
C LYS A 77 -9.52 -9.57 15.94
N ASN A 78 -8.59 -10.48 16.22
CA ASN A 78 -8.21 -10.85 17.57
C ASN A 78 -7.23 -9.85 18.21
N LYS A 79 -6.52 -9.06 17.39
CA LYS A 79 -5.53 -8.07 17.83
C LYS A 79 -5.92 -6.65 17.40
N PRO A 80 -7.05 -6.11 17.89
CA PRO A 80 -7.55 -4.79 17.49
C PRO A 80 -6.63 -3.64 17.95
N ASN A 81 -5.80 -3.87 18.98
CA ASN A 81 -4.82 -2.93 19.50
C ASN A 81 -3.40 -3.28 19.02
N SER A 82 -3.30 -3.88 17.83
CA SER A 82 -1.99 -4.15 17.21
C SER A 82 -1.37 -2.90 16.61
N SER A 83 -0.04 -2.90 16.49
CA SER A 83 0.72 -1.82 15.83
C SER A 83 0.15 -1.47 14.45
N LEU A 84 -0.16 -2.49 13.65
CA LEU A 84 -0.78 -2.35 12.34
C LEU A 84 -2.19 -1.75 12.41
N MET A 85 -3.07 -2.29 13.27
CA MET A 85 -4.47 -1.84 13.37
C MET A 85 -4.58 -0.42 13.92
N ILE A 86 -3.72 -0.07 14.88
CA ILE A 86 -3.63 1.30 15.42
C ILE A 86 -3.08 2.24 14.36
N SER A 87 -2.04 1.85 13.60
CA SER A 87 -1.51 2.68 12.50
C SER A 87 -2.59 3.04 11.47
N ALA A 88 -3.37 2.05 11.02
CA ALA A 88 -4.49 2.28 10.11
C ALA A 88 -5.62 3.13 10.76
N GLN A 89 -5.86 2.95 12.06
CA GLN A 89 -6.85 3.74 12.80
C GLN A 89 -6.44 5.20 12.94
N LEU A 90 -5.16 5.51 13.11
CA LEU A 90 -4.67 6.89 13.16
C LEU A 90 -4.98 7.63 11.86
N VAL A 91 -4.87 6.96 10.71
CA VAL A 91 -5.26 7.52 9.41
C VAL A 91 -6.77 7.74 9.33
N ALA A 92 -7.55 6.73 9.72
CA ALA A 92 -9.01 6.83 9.72
C ALA A 92 -9.56 7.96 10.61
N GLN A 93 -8.83 8.32 11.67
CA GLN A 93 -9.18 9.40 12.60
C GLN A 93 -8.59 10.76 12.23
N GLY A 94 -7.83 10.88 11.14
CA GLY A 94 -7.15 12.11 10.74
C GLY A 94 -5.96 12.49 11.63
N ASN A 95 -5.47 11.56 12.46
CA ASN A 95 -4.29 11.76 13.30
C ASN A 95 -2.98 11.56 12.52
N ALA A 96 -3.03 10.80 11.42
CA ALA A 96 -1.99 10.62 10.42
C ALA A 96 -2.57 10.77 9.00
N ASP A 97 -1.74 11.14 8.03
CA ASP A 97 -2.12 11.30 6.63
C ASP A 97 -1.99 9.97 5.85
N ALA A 98 -1.05 9.11 6.26
CA ALA A 98 -0.80 7.79 5.69
C ALA A 98 -0.24 6.83 6.74
N PHE A 99 -0.26 5.53 6.44
CA PHE A 99 0.45 4.54 7.23
C PHE A 99 1.34 3.64 6.35
N VAL A 100 2.41 3.12 6.95
CA VAL A 100 3.35 2.19 6.31
C VAL A 100 3.57 1.00 7.24
N SER A 101 3.65 -0.20 6.66
CA SER A 101 4.02 -1.42 7.37
C SER A 101 4.76 -2.34 6.40
N ALA A 102 5.82 -2.99 6.90
CA ALA A 102 6.50 -4.10 6.23
C ALA A 102 5.96 -5.46 6.68
N GLY A 103 4.83 -5.49 7.40
CA GLY A 103 4.21 -6.69 7.94
C GLY A 103 3.47 -7.54 6.92
N ASN A 104 2.62 -8.44 7.42
CA ASN A 104 1.81 -9.34 6.59
C ASN A 104 0.92 -8.54 5.62
N SER A 105 1.13 -8.69 4.30
CA SER A 105 0.41 -7.96 3.25
C SER A 105 -1.10 -8.14 3.29
N GLY A 106 -1.57 -9.35 3.59
CA GLY A 106 -3.00 -9.62 3.75
C GLY A 106 -3.58 -8.85 4.92
N ALA A 107 -2.88 -8.85 6.07
CA ALA A 107 -3.31 -8.12 7.25
C ALA A 107 -3.29 -6.60 7.02
N ILE A 108 -2.32 -6.09 6.26
CA ILE A 108 -2.27 -4.66 5.85
C ILE A 108 -3.52 -4.29 5.06
N MET A 109 -3.90 -5.13 4.08
CA MET A 109 -5.12 -4.92 3.31
C MET A 109 -6.38 -4.99 4.19
N VAL A 110 -6.47 -5.95 5.11
CA VAL A 110 -7.58 -6.05 6.07
C VAL A 110 -7.67 -4.81 6.95
N ALA A 111 -6.57 -4.37 7.55
CA ALA A 111 -6.51 -3.19 8.40
C ALA A 111 -6.96 -1.93 7.64
N ALA A 112 -6.46 -1.71 6.43
CA ALA A 112 -6.84 -0.59 5.58
C ALA A 112 -8.34 -0.62 5.24
N LEU A 113 -8.88 -1.77 4.86
CA LEU A 113 -10.30 -1.92 4.51
C LEU A 113 -11.23 -1.70 5.71
N LEU A 114 -10.86 -2.21 6.89
CA LEU A 114 -11.68 -2.09 8.11
C LEU A 114 -11.65 -0.68 8.70
N LYS A 115 -10.47 -0.02 8.70
CA LYS A 115 -10.28 1.28 9.35
C LYS A 115 -10.47 2.45 8.40
N ILE A 116 -9.74 2.48 7.28
CA ILE A 116 -9.68 3.62 6.36
C ILE A 116 -10.83 3.59 5.35
N LYS A 117 -11.21 2.38 4.91
CA LYS A 117 -12.25 2.10 3.91
C LYS A 117 -11.84 2.55 2.49
N ARG A 118 -12.60 2.08 1.51
CA ARG A 118 -12.39 2.40 0.09
C ARG A 118 -12.89 3.80 -0.23
N ILE A 119 -12.28 4.41 -1.25
CA ILE A 119 -12.82 5.60 -1.91
C ILE A 119 -14.24 5.29 -2.42
N LYS A 120 -15.17 6.23 -2.24
CA LYS A 120 -16.57 6.08 -2.69
C LYS A 120 -16.60 5.81 -4.20
N GLY A 121 -17.29 4.73 -4.59
CA GLY A 121 -17.38 4.30 -5.98
C GLY A 121 -16.35 3.24 -6.38
N ILE A 122 -15.25 3.09 -5.65
CA ILE A 122 -14.27 2.02 -5.87
C ILE A 122 -14.80 0.72 -5.27
N SER A 123 -14.93 -0.31 -6.12
CA SER A 123 -15.48 -1.61 -5.75
C SER A 123 -14.48 -2.45 -4.97
N ARG A 124 -13.20 -2.45 -5.34
CA ARG A 124 -12.14 -3.22 -4.65
C ARG A 124 -10.82 -2.45 -4.67
N PRO A 125 -9.96 -2.57 -3.64
CA PRO A 125 -8.59 -2.08 -3.71
C PRO A 125 -7.78 -2.96 -4.67
N ALA A 126 -6.59 -2.48 -5.06
CA ALA A 126 -5.60 -3.24 -5.81
C ALA A 126 -4.22 -3.00 -5.21
N ILE A 127 -3.33 -4.00 -5.27
CA ILE A 127 -1.92 -3.83 -4.94
C ILE A 127 -1.22 -3.29 -6.18
N ALA A 128 -0.67 -2.08 -6.05
CA ALA A 128 0.09 -1.41 -7.10
C ALA A 128 1.59 -1.71 -6.91
N VAL A 129 2.22 -2.30 -7.92
CA VAL A 129 3.65 -2.62 -7.89
C VAL A 129 4.35 -1.90 -9.04
N PRO A 130 5.31 -0.99 -8.75
CA PRO A 130 6.21 -0.48 -9.77
C PRO A 130 7.05 -1.64 -10.33
N PHE A 131 6.91 -1.93 -11.61
CA PHE A 131 7.61 -3.01 -12.29
C PHE A 131 8.72 -2.42 -13.17
N PRO A 132 9.99 -2.84 -13.01
CA PRO A 132 11.10 -2.28 -13.76
C PRO A 132 11.01 -2.62 -15.26
N THR A 133 11.48 -1.70 -16.09
CA THR A 133 11.56 -1.84 -17.56
C THR A 133 12.88 -1.24 -18.04
N GLU A 134 13.27 -1.50 -19.29
CA GLU A 134 14.49 -0.90 -19.88
C GLU A 134 14.51 0.63 -19.85
N LYS A 135 13.33 1.28 -19.83
CA LYS A 135 13.17 2.74 -19.93
C LYS A 135 12.71 3.41 -18.62
N GLY A 136 12.66 2.67 -17.51
CA GLY A 136 12.14 3.16 -16.24
C GLY A 136 11.27 2.10 -15.57
N TYR A 137 10.02 2.44 -15.26
CA TYR A 137 9.07 1.50 -14.65
C TYR A 137 7.68 1.62 -15.25
N SER A 138 6.94 0.52 -15.26
CA SER A 138 5.49 0.46 -15.43
C SER A 138 4.83 0.24 -14.07
N LEU A 139 3.51 0.35 -13.99
CA LEU A 139 2.75 0.04 -12.78
C LEU A 139 1.87 -1.17 -13.03
N LEU A 140 2.14 -2.26 -12.33
CA LEU A 140 1.31 -3.47 -12.35
C LEU A 140 0.18 -3.33 -11.33
N LEU A 141 -1.05 -3.55 -11.80
CA LEU A 141 -2.28 -3.51 -11.03
C LEU A 141 -3.26 -4.57 -11.60
N ASP A 142 -3.77 -5.54 -10.84
CA ASP A 142 -3.56 -5.86 -9.42
C ASP A 142 -2.49 -6.95 -9.24
N ALA A 143 -1.57 -6.78 -8.29
CA ALA A 143 -0.49 -7.72 -8.00
C ALA A 143 -0.79 -8.70 -6.84
N GLY A 144 -2.04 -8.82 -6.40
CA GLY A 144 -2.44 -9.89 -5.47
C GLY A 144 -3.42 -9.48 -4.36
N ALA A 145 -4.06 -8.30 -4.43
CA ALA A 145 -5.14 -7.98 -3.49
C ALA A 145 -6.39 -8.84 -3.74
N ASN A 146 -6.64 -9.22 -4.99
CA ASN A 146 -7.85 -9.91 -5.41
C ASN A 146 -7.49 -11.22 -6.10
N MET A 147 -8.06 -12.32 -5.61
CA MET A 147 -7.98 -13.63 -6.27
C MET A 147 -8.78 -13.64 -7.58
N ASP A 148 -10.00 -13.10 -7.56
CA ASP A 148 -10.86 -12.97 -8.73
C ASP A 148 -11.25 -11.52 -8.97
N SER A 149 -11.17 -11.11 -10.24
CA SER A 149 -11.61 -9.80 -10.69
C SER A 149 -12.68 -9.90 -11.76
N LYS A 150 -13.50 -8.86 -11.86
CA LYS A 150 -14.53 -8.70 -12.89
C LYS A 150 -14.11 -7.56 -13.82
N PRO A 151 -14.67 -7.46 -15.05
CA PRO A 151 -14.23 -6.47 -16.01
C PRO A 151 -14.23 -5.02 -15.50
N TRP A 152 -15.25 -4.65 -14.73
CA TRP A 152 -15.32 -3.31 -14.13
C TRP A 152 -14.30 -3.07 -13.01
N HIS A 153 -13.78 -4.11 -12.36
CA HIS A 153 -12.65 -3.95 -11.42
C HIS A 153 -11.40 -3.52 -12.19
N LEU A 154 -11.10 -4.18 -13.32
CA LEU A 154 -9.94 -3.84 -14.16
C LEU A 154 -10.06 -2.42 -14.73
N LEU A 155 -11.26 -2.01 -15.13
CA LEU A 155 -11.52 -0.62 -15.50
C LEU A 155 -11.17 0.35 -14.36
N GLN A 156 -11.60 0.07 -13.13
CA GLN A 156 -11.28 0.92 -11.98
C GLN A 156 -9.78 0.91 -11.67
N PHE A 157 -9.10 -0.24 -11.81
CA PHE A 157 -7.66 -0.35 -11.62
C PHE A 157 -6.90 0.47 -12.66
N ALA A 158 -7.31 0.43 -13.92
CA ALA A 158 -6.76 1.25 -14.99
C ALA A 158 -6.92 2.76 -14.71
N ILE A 159 -8.09 3.19 -14.23
CA ILE A 159 -8.34 4.60 -13.85
C ILE A 159 -7.43 4.99 -12.67
N MET A 160 -7.42 4.21 -11.60
CA MET A 160 -6.59 4.49 -10.42
C MET A 160 -5.10 4.49 -10.77
N GLY A 161 -4.64 3.54 -11.58
CA GLY A 161 -3.26 3.46 -12.05
C GLY A 161 -2.86 4.65 -12.94
N SER A 162 -3.76 5.11 -13.81
CA SER A 162 -3.54 6.31 -14.61
C SER A 162 -3.38 7.56 -13.74
N VAL A 163 -4.24 7.73 -12.73
CA VAL A 163 -4.13 8.83 -11.77
C VAL A 163 -2.84 8.72 -10.97
N PHE A 164 -2.47 7.52 -10.51
CA PHE A 164 -1.23 7.29 -9.79
C PHE A 164 -0.01 7.65 -10.64
N MET A 165 0.11 7.12 -11.87
CA MET A 165 1.24 7.38 -12.75
C MET A 165 1.32 8.85 -13.17
N LYS A 166 0.18 9.52 -13.35
CA LYS A 166 0.18 10.95 -13.62
C LYS A 166 0.80 11.75 -12.48
N ASN A 167 0.41 11.47 -11.23
CA ASN A 167 0.85 12.27 -10.09
C ASN A 167 2.21 11.84 -9.53
N MET A 168 2.52 10.53 -9.53
CA MET A 168 3.73 9.99 -8.93
C MET A 168 4.90 9.92 -9.92
N ALA A 169 4.62 9.63 -11.20
CA ALA A 169 5.64 9.51 -12.25
C ALA A 169 5.72 10.76 -13.15
N ASN A 170 4.88 11.77 -12.93
CA ASN A 170 4.76 12.96 -13.77
C ASN A 170 4.50 12.65 -15.25
N ILE A 171 3.77 11.57 -15.54
CA ILE A 171 3.39 11.19 -16.91
C ILE A 171 2.00 11.75 -17.20
N GLU A 172 1.91 12.86 -17.95
CA GLU A 172 0.64 13.57 -18.18
C GLU A 172 -0.49 12.71 -18.76
N ASN A 173 -0.14 11.76 -19.63
CA ASN A 173 -1.07 10.85 -20.29
C ASN A 173 -0.57 9.39 -20.28
N PRO A 174 -0.60 8.69 -19.13
CA PRO A 174 -0.02 7.35 -18.98
C PRO A 174 -0.69 6.35 -19.92
N LYS A 175 0.11 5.56 -20.65
CA LYS A 175 -0.41 4.46 -21.45
C LYS A 175 -0.92 3.35 -20.53
N VAL A 176 -2.11 2.85 -20.82
CA VAL A 176 -2.73 1.73 -20.10
C VAL A 176 -2.78 0.52 -21.03
N GLY A 177 -2.19 -0.59 -20.61
CA GLY A 177 -2.34 -1.88 -21.28
C GLY A 177 -3.11 -2.87 -20.42
N ILE A 178 -3.69 -3.88 -21.07
CA ILE A 178 -4.26 -5.04 -20.38
C ILE A 178 -3.39 -6.26 -20.68
N LEU A 179 -2.91 -6.94 -19.65
CA LEU A 179 -2.09 -8.14 -19.83
C LEU A 179 -2.92 -9.25 -20.48
N SER A 180 -2.38 -9.87 -21.51
CA SER A 180 -3.02 -10.96 -22.26
C SER A 180 -1.99 -11.96 -22.77
N ILE A 181 -2.46 -13.02 -23.43
CA ILE A 181 -1.66 -14.07 -24.07
C ILE A 181 -1.23 -13.72 -25.51
N GLY A 182 -1.41 -12.47 -25.92
CA GLY A 182 -1.11 -11.97 -27.25
C GLY A 182 -1.54 -10.51 -27.41
N GLU A 183 -1.02 -9.84 -28.44
CA GLU A 183 -1.27 -8.42 -28.69
C GLU A 183 -2.61 -8.15 -29.40
N GLU A 184 -3.24 -9.17 -29.99
CA GLU A 184 -4.51 -9.01 -30.69
C GLU A 184 -5.69 -8.91 -29.71
N GLU A 185 -6.66 -8.04 -30.00
CA GLU A 185 -7.83 -7.81 -29.13
C GLU A 185 -8.74 -9.04 -28.95
N SER A 186 -8.62 -10.04 -29.83
CA SER A 186 -9.33 -11.31 -29.73
C SER A 186 -8.64 -12.33 -28.83
N LYS A 187 -7.45 -12.03 -28.29
CA LYS A 187 -6.70 -12.94 -27.41
C LYS A 187 -6.95 -12.63 -25.95
N GLY A 188 -7.04 -13.69 -25.15
CA GLY A 188 -7.25 -13.63 -23.71
C GLY A 188 -8.44 -14.47 -23.27
N ASN A 189 -8.65 -14.51 -21.96
CA ASN A 189 -9.85 -15.13 -21.39
C ASN A 189 -11.04 -14.15 -21.42
N ASN A 190 -12.23 -14.61 -21.01
CA ASN A 190 -13.43 -13.77 -20.98
C ASN A 190 -13.24 -12.48 -20.17
N LEU A 191 -12.48 -12.53 -19.06
CA LEU A 191 -12.20 -11.33 -18.27
C LEU A 191 -11.50 -10.25 -19.13
N VAL A 192 -10.47 -10.61 -19.89
CA VAL A 192 -9.76 -9.68 -20.78
C VAL A 192 -10.68 -9.19 -21.89
N LEU A 193 -11.35 -10.11 -22.59
CA LEU A 193 -12.20 -9.79 -23.73
C LEU A 193 -13.36 -8.86 -23.35
N ASP A 194 -13.99 -9.10 -22.19
CA ASP A 194 -15.08 -8.26 -21.68
C ASP A 194 -14.59 -6.90 -21.14
N THR A 195 -13.31 -6.78 -20.79
CA THR A 195 -12.72 -5.55 -20.25
C THR A 195 -12.31 -4.58 -21.35
N ILE A 196 -11.82 -5.08 -22.50
CA ILE A 196 -11.33 -4.23 -23.61
C ILE A 196 -12.36 -3.17 -24.04
N PRO A 197 -13.66 -3.50 -24.29
CA PRO A 197 -14.66 -2.50 -24.63
C PRO A 197 -14.86 -1.43 -23.55
N LEU A 198 -14.71 -1.80 -22.27
CA LEU A 198 -14.83 -0.86 -21.16
C LEU A 198 -13.67 0.14 -21.16
N LEU A 199 -12.44 -0.34 -21.33
CA LEU A 199 -11.24 0.51 -21.35
C LEU A 199 -11.24 1.48 -22.54
N LYS A 200 -11.67 1.02 -23.72
CA LYS A 200 -11.82 1.87 -24.91
C LYS A 200 -12.79 3.03 -24.69
N ASN A 201 -13.88 2.80 -23.96
CA ASN A 201 -14.90 3.81 -23.68
C ASN A 201 -14.54 4.74 -22.53
N ALA A 202 -13.48 4.45 -21.76
CA ALA A 202 -13.16 5.14 -20.52
C ALA A 202 -12.41 6.47 -20.67
N LYS A 203 -12.29 7.01 -21.89
CA LYS A 203 -11.56 8.26 -22.21
C LYS A 203 -10.14 8.30 -21.59
N MET A 204 -9.44 7.17 -21.64
CA MET A 204 -8.05 7.04 -21.20
C MET A 204 -7.13 6.72 -22.39
N ASN A 205 -5.81 6.84 -22.20
CA ASN A 205 -4.82 6.44 -23.19
C ASN A 205 -4.62 4.91 -23.18
N PHE A 206 -5.66 4.19 -23.61
CA PHE A 206 -5.63 2.74 -23.70
C PHE A 206 -4.81 2.31 -24.93
N TYR A 207 -3.71 1.62 -24.66
CA TYR A 207 -2.79 1.10 -25.68
C TYR A 207 -3.33 -0.17 -26.35
N GLY A 208 -3.95 -1.06 -25.57
CA GLY A 208 -4.41 -2.36 -26.05
C GLY A 208 -3.93 -3.51 -25.16
N PRO A 209 -4.13 -4.76 -25.63
CA PRO A 209 -3.51 -5.93 -25.03
C PRO A 209 -1.98 -5.86 -25.07
N ILE A 210 -1.33 -6.38 -24.03
CA ILE A 210 0.13 -6.51 -23.93
C ILE A 210 0.44 -7.97 -23.60
N GLU A 211 1.36 -8.58 -24.34
CA GLU A 211 1.84 -9.94 -24.07
C GLU A 211 2.79 -9.96 -22.86
N GLY A 212 2.65 -10.98 -22.02
CA GLY A 212 3.40 -11.16 -20.77
C GLY A 212 4.65 -12.03 -20.88
#